data_AF-D6TF95-F1
#
_entry.id   AF-D6TF95-F1
#
_cell.length_a   1.000
_cell.length_b   1.000
_cell.length_c   1.000
_cell.angle_alpha   90.00
_cell.angle_beta   90.00
_cell.angle_gamma   90.00
#
_symmetry.space_group_name_H-M   'P 1'
#
loop_
_entity.id
_entity.type
_entity.pdbx_description
1 polymer ?
#
loop_
_entity_poly.entity_id
_entity_poly.type
_entity_poly.pdbx_seq_one_letter_code
_entity_poly.pdbx_strand_id
1 'polypeptide(L)'
;MREQTSLSECGMVIQERVGGEKLHAIIHIEVHEVGFLPYLPQLTCYPSRRLLHLFPYELANEYRCVPVGIERGAVTLATGHCLASDILTRLQKHTHKRIFQVRCADIILDELLHYWRGVLLA
;
A
#
# COMPACT_ATOMS: atom_id res chain seq x y z
N MET A 1 28.75 33.74 -7.01
CA MET A 1 28.74 32.36 -6.48
C MET A 1 27.42 31.72 -6.88
N ARG A 2 27.48 30.60 -7.62
CA ARG A 2 26.29 29.85 -8.05
C ARG A 2 26.11 28.69 -7.08
N GLU A 3 24.97 28.62 -6.40
CA GLU A 3 24.51 27.40 -5.76
C GLU A 3 23.59 26.67 -6.76
N GLN A 4 24.09 25.53 -7.24
CA GLN A 4 23.33 24.57 -8.04
C GLN A 4 22.65 23.61 -7.08
N THR A 5 21.34 23.75 -6.89
CA THR A 5 20.52 22.70 -6.29
C THR A 5 19.89 21.91 -7.43
N SER A 6 20.54 20.80 -7.79
CA SER A 6 19.96 19.77 -8.65
C SER A 6 18.91 19.00 -7.86
N LEU A 7 17.64 19.36 -8.05
CA LEU A 7 16.50 18.53 -7.64
C LEU A 7 15.90 17.94 -8.92
N SER A 8 16.30 16.70 -9.20
CA SER A 8 15.81 15.93 -10.33
C SER A 8 14.30 15.71 -10.18
N GLU A 9 13.54 16.29 -11.09
CA GLU A 9 12.11 16.04 -11.31
C GLU A 9 11.88 14.54 -11.57
N CYS A 10 11.22 13.87 -10.62
CA CYS A 10 10.59 12.57 -10.84
C CYS A 10 9.10 12.72 -10.54
N GLY A 11 8.38 13.42 -11.43
CA GLY A 11 6.93 13.36 -11.48
C GLY A 11 6.49 12.00 -12.01
N MET A 12 5.81 11.19 -11.19
CA MET A 12 5.12 9.99 -11.68
C MET A 12 3.76 10.40 -12.26
N VAL A 13 3.64 10.32 -13.58
CA VAL A 13 2.37 10.41 -14.30
C VAL A 13 1.71 9.04 -14.28
N ILE A 14 0.54 8.90 -13.66
CA ILE A 14 -0.33 7.72 -13.81
C ILE A 14 -1.23 7.98 -15.02
N GLN A 15 -0.93 7.29 -16.12
CA GLN A 15 -1.64 7.41 -17.38
C GLN A 15 -2.78 6.38 -17.44
N GLU A 16 -4.03 6.84 -17.51
CA GLU A 16 -5.19 5.99 -17.75
C GLU A 16 -5.15 5.38 -19.16
N ARG A 17 -5.43 4.07 -19.25
CA ARG A 17 -5.93 3.44 -20.47
C ARG A 17 -7.07 2.51 -20.12
N VAL A 18 -8.28 2.94 -20.50
CA VAL A 18 -9.49 2.11 -20.50
C VAL A 18 -9.51 1.29 -21.79
N GLY A 19 -9.65 -0.03 -21.66
CA GLY A 19 -9.93 -0.91 -22.80
C GLY A 19 -9.64 -2.39 -22.51
N GLY A 20 -10.70 -3.15 -22.20
CA GLY A 20 -10.72 -4.62 -22.34
C GLY A 20 -10.44 -5.42 -21.07
N GLU A 21 -11.50 -5.69 -20.30
CA GLU A 21 -11.70 -6.89 -19.48
C GLU A 21 -10.53 -7.41 -18.62
N LYS A 22 -10.22 -6.67 -17.55
CA LYS A 22 -9.74 -7.26 -16.29
C LYS A 22 -9.92 -6.24 -15.17
N LEU A 23 -10.73 -6.55 -14.17
CA LEU A 23 -10.93 -5.72 -12.98
C LEU A 23 -9.62 -5.69 -12.18
N HIS A 24 -8.73 -4.78 -12.54
CA HIS A 24 -7.59 -4.39 -11.73
C HIS A 24 -8.04 -3.22 -10.84
N ALA A 25 -7.96 -3.41 -9.53
CA ALA A 25 -8.30 -2.39 -8.54
C ALA A 25 -7.51 -1.11 -8.82
N ILE A 26 -8.21 0.00 -9.08
CA ILE A 26 -7.62 1.33 -9.20
C ILE A 26 -7.74 1.98 -7.82
N ILE A 27 -6.61 2.18 -7.15
CA ILE A 27 -6.56 2.96 -5.89
C ILE A 27 -6.30 4.41 -6.29
N HIS A 28 -7.23 5.30 -5.99
CA HIS A 28 -7.02 6.74 -6.15
C HIS A 28 -6.14 7.20 -4.98
N ILE A 29 -4.92 7.65 -5.30
CA ILE A 29 -3.92 8.07 -4.32
C ILE A 29 -3.68 9.57 -4.54
N GLU A 30 -4.10 10.42 -3.61
CA GLU A 30 -3.73 11.83 -3.59
C GLU A 30 -2.33 11.97 -2.97
N VAL A 31 -1.36 12.44 -3.76
CA VAL A 31 0.04 12.59 -3.33
C VAL A 31 0.29 14.06 -2.99
N HIS A 32 0.47 14.37 -1.70
CA HIS A 32 1.05 15.64 -1.24
C HIS A 32 2.52 15.44 -0.82
N GLU A 33 3.31 16.52 -0.95
CA GLU A 33 4.78 16.56 -0.97
C GLU A 33 5.55 15.81 0.14
N VAL A 34 6.84 15.60 -0.15
CA VAL A 34 7.90 14.97 0.65
C VAL A 34 7.71 15.17 2.15
N GLY A 35 7.29 14.10 2.83
CA GLY A 35 7.05 14.08 4.28
C GLY A 35 5.67 13.52 4.65
N PHE A 36 4.71 13.53 3.72
CA PHE A 36 3.38 12.96 3.93
C PHE A 36 3.20 11.67 3.15
N LEU A 37 2.96 10.56 3.86
CA LEU A 37 2.46 9.34 3.25
C LEU A 37 1.06 9.64 2.64
N PRO A 38 0.79 9.17 1.42
CA PRO A 38 -0.54 9.35 0.82
C PRO A 38 -1.63 8.76 1.71
N TYR A 39 -2.83 9.36 1.66
CA TYR A 39 -3.96 8.92 2.48
C TYR A 39 -4.98 8.15 1.63
N LEU A 40 -5.45 7.04 2.17
CA LEU A 40 -6.53 6.21 1.63
C LEU A 40 -7.81 6.55 2.41
N PRO A 41 -8.69 7.41 1.88
CA PRO A 41 -9.85 7.92 2.61
C PRO A 41 -10.98 6.90 2.74
N GLN A 42 -11.05 5.94 1.81
CA GLN A 42 -12.10 4.92 1.77
C GLN A 42 -11.59 3.65 1.08
N LEU A 43 -12.23 2.53 1.40
CA LEU A 43 -12.07 1.28 0.67
C LEU A 43 -13.00 1.29 -0.55
N THR A 44 -12.43 1.20 -1.75
CA THR A 44 -13.22 0.99 -2.97
C THR A 44 -13.48 -0.50 -3.23
N CYS A 45 -12.59 -1.37 -2.74
CA CYS A 45 -12.69 -2.81 -2.84
C CYS A 45 -11.87 -3.49 -1.74
N TYR A 46 -12.25 -4.73 -1.39
CA TYR A 46 -11.43 -5.56 -0.51
C TYR A 46 -10.24 -6.17 -1.26
N PRO A 47 -9.09 -6.36 -0.58
CA PRO A 47 -7.95 -7.04 -1.16
C PRO A 47 -8.29 -8.45 -1.61
N SER A 48 -7.81 -8.84 -2.80
CA SER A 48 -7.99 -10.21 -3.29
C SER A 48 -7.26 -11.23 -2.39
N ARG A 49 -7.80 -12.45 -2.29
CA ARG A 49 -7.15 -13.56 -1.55
C ARG A 49 -5.70 -13.80 -1.99
N ARG A 50 -5.42 -13.68 -3.30
CA ARG A 50 -4.06 -13.82 -3.85
C ARG A 50 -3.10 -12.74 -3.32
N LEU A 51 -3.58 -11.50 -3.16
CA LEU A 51 -2.77 -10.42 -2.60
C LEU A 51 -2.52 -10.65 -1.11
N LEU A 52 -3.55 -11.04 -0.36
CA LEU A 52 -3.44 -11.34 1.06
C LEU A 52 -2.46 -12.47 1.34
N HIS A 53 -2.43 -13.52 0.52
CA HIS A 53 -1.46 -14.62 0.63
C HIS A 53 0.01 -14.21 0.40
N LEU A 54 0.29 -13.01 -0.10
CA LEU A 54 1.67 -12.51 -0.22
C LEU A 54 2.23 -12.03 1.12
N PHE A 55 1.37 -11.81 2.11
CA PHE A 55 1.75 -11.36 3.43
C PHE A 55 1.35 -12.37 4.51
N PRO A 56 2.14 -12.51 5.57
CA PRO A 56 1.71 -13.23 6.77
C PRO A 56 0.71 -12.38 7.57
N TYR A 57 -0.43 -12.96 7.91
CA TYR A 57 -1.50 -12.28 8.65
C TYR A 57 -1.07 -11.85 10.04
N GLU A 58 -0.22 -12.64 10.69
CA GLU A 58 0.26 -12.38 12.05
C GLU A 58 1.07 -11.08 12.10
N LEU A 59 1.96 -10.86 11.11
CA LEU A 59 2.72 -9.61 11.01
C LEU A 59 1.83 -8.44 10.62
N ALA A 60 0.86 -8.68 9.74
CA ALA A 60 -0.11 -7.67 9.34
C ALA A 60 -0.93 -7.16 10.55
N ASN A 61 -1.36 -8.08 11.42
CA ASN A 61 -2.08 -7.76 12.63
C ASN A 61 -1.18 -7.09 13.69
N GLU A 62 0.05 -7.59 13.88
CA GLU A 62 1.04 -7.03 14.80
C GLU A 62 1.38 -5.57 14.46
N TYR A 63 1.67 -5.29 13.18
CA TYR A 63 2.04 -3.95 12.72
C TYR A 63 0.86 -3.10 12.27
N ARG A 64 -0.38 -3.59 12.44
CA ARG A 64 -1.61 -2.94 11.99
C ARG A 64 -1.49 -2.40 10.56
N CYS A 65 -1.18 -3.31 9.63
CA CYS A 65 -1.00 -3.00 8.22
C CYS A 65 -1.62 -4.08 7.33
N VAL A 66 -2.17 -3.70 6.16
CA VAL A 66 -2.81 -4.64 5.23
C VAL A 66 -2.39 -4.35 3.79
N PRO A 67 -1.99 -5.36 2.99
CA PRO A 67 -1.71 -5.14 1.57
C PRO A 67 -3.03 -4.87 0.83
N VAL A 68 -3.14 -3.69 0.22
CA VAL A 68 -4.35 -3.23 -0.49
C VAL A 68 -4.17 -3.17 -2.01
N GLY A 69 -2.92 -3.20 -2.48
CA GLY A 69 -2.63 -3.26 -3.91
C GLY A 69 -1.29 -3.88 -4.21
N ILE A 70 -1.09 -4.27 -5.47
CA ILE A 70 0.21 -4.69 -5.99
C ILE A 70 0.37 -4.19 -7.43
N GLU A 71 1.47 -3.49 -7.69
CA GLU A 71 1.78 -2.99 -9.02
C GLU A 71 3.30 -2.95 -9.23
N ARG A 72 3.77 -3.38 -10.41
CA ARG A 72 5.19 -3.26 -10.86
C ARG A 72 6.21 -3.75 -9.81
N GLY A 73 5.88 -4.80 -9.06
CA GLY A 73 6.76 -5.37 -8.04
C GLY A 73 6.78 -4.62 -6.71
N ALA A 74 5.90 -3.65 -6.52
CA ALA A 74 5.63 -2.98 -5.25
C ALA A 74 4.25 -3.39 -4.70
N VAL A 75 4.18 -3.59 -3.39
CA VAL A 75 2.93 -3.78 -2.66
C VAL A 75 2.55 -2.45 -2.00
N THR A 76 1.33 -2.00 -2.27
CA THR A 76 0.72 -0.89 -1.54
C THR A 76 0.18 -1.42 -0.22
N LEU A 77 0.71 -0.89 0.87
CA LEU A 77 0.43 -1.32 2.23
C LEU A 77 -0.34 -0.21 2.95
N ALA A 78 -1.59 -0.47 3.29
CA ALA A 78 -2.40 0.40 4.14
C ALA A 78 -1.91 0.29 5.58
N THR A 79 -1.78 1.42 6.27
CA THR A 79 -1.18 1.54 7.61
C THR A 79 -1.87 2.64 8.40
N GLY A 80 -1.98 2.50 9.73
CA GLY A 80 -2.62 3.53 10.57
C GLY A 80 -1.65 4.67 10.88
N HIS A 81 -0.37 4.30 10.96
CA HIS A 81 0.77 5.17 11.24
C HIS A 81 1.93 4.82 10.29
N CYS A 82 2.90 5.72 10.19
CA CYS A 82 4.10 5.46 9.41
C CYS A 82 4.91 4.35 10.08
N LEU A 83 5.12 3.23 9.38
CA LEU A 83 5.94 2.14 9.89
C LEU A 83 7.42 2.52 9.85
N ALA A 84 8.15 2.09 10.87
CA ALA A 84 9.59 2.26 10.94
C ALA A 84 10.31 1.48 9.82
N SER A 85 11.49 1.97 9.44
CA SER A 85 12.24 1.45 8.28
C SER A 85 12.70 0.00 8.44
N ASP A 86 12.94 -0.45 9.67
CA ASP A 86 13.27 -1.82 10.03
C ASP A 86 12.07 -2.76 9.81
N ILE A 87 10.87 -2.33 10.20
CA ILE A 87 9.62 -3.05 9.92
C ILE A 87 9.42 -3.18 8.42
N LEU A 88 9.55 -2.09 7.67
CA LEU A 88 9.44 -2.12 6.20
C LEU A 88 10.47 -3.06 5.57
N THR A 89 11.71 -3.03 6.06
CA THR A 89 12.76 -3.94 5.58
C THR A 89 12.40 -5.40 5.85
N ARG A 90 11.83 -5.71 7.02
CA ARG A 90 11.36 -7.06 7.36
C ARG A 90 10.24 -7.52 6.42
N LEU A 91 9.27 -6.66 6.15
CA LEU A 91 8.15 -6.94 5.25
C LEU A 91 8.62 -7.12 3.79
N GLN A 92 9.57 -6.29 3.33
CA GLN A 92 10.19 -6.43 2.00
C GLN A 92 10.93 -7.76 1.86
N LYS A 93 11.65 -8.19 2.90
CA LYS A 93 12.34 -9.50 2.91
C LYS A 93 11.37 -10.67 2.85
N HIS A 94 10.23 -10.60 3.55
CA HIS A 94 9.21 -11.65 3.50
C HIS A 94 8.52 -11.73 2.14
N THR A 95 8.18 -10.58 1.57
CA THR A 95 7.37 -10.53 0.34
C THR A 95 8.19 -10.59 -0.94
N HIS A 96 9.50 -10.32 -0.85
CA HIS A 96 10.37 -10.04 -1.99
C HIS A 96 9.81 -8.95 -2.91
N LYS A 97 9.11 -7.97 -2.31
CA LYS A 97 8.52 -6.81 -3.00
C LYS A 97 8.98 -5.53 -2.34
N ARG A 98 8.99 -4.44 -3.10
CA ARG A 98 9.06 -3.10 -2.52
C ARG A 98 7.76 -2.83 -1.77
N ILE A 99 7.83 -2.06 -0.70
CA ILE A 99 6.64 -1.64 0.06
C ILE A 99 6.42 -0.15 -0.18
N PHE A 100 5.20 0.19 -0.62
CA PHE A 100 4.72 1.56 -0.72
C PHE A 100 3.63 1.76 0.33
N GLN A 101 3.87 2.63 1.30
CA GLN A 101 2.94 2.84 2.39
C GLN A 101 1.89 3.88 2.03
N VAL A 102 0.65 3.62 2.42
CA VAL A 102 -0.44 4.60 2.44
C VAL A 102 -1.06 4.60 3.83
N ARG A 103 -1.41 5.78 4.32
CA ARG A 103 -2.11 5.94 5.60
C ARG A 103 -3.61 5.77 5.42
N CYS A 104 -4.29 5.24 6.41
CA CYS A 104 -5.75 5.23 6.48
C CYS A 104 -6.22 5.39 7.93
N ALA A 105 -7.52 5.62 8.11
CA ALA A 105 -8.14 5.61 9.43
C ALA A 105 -8.09 4.19 10.05
N ASP A 106 -7.97 4.11 11.37
CA ASP A 106 -7.94 2.81 12.07
C ASP A 106 -9.18 1.95 11.81
N ILE A 107 -10.35 2.58 11.64
CA ILE A 107 -11.59 1.88 11.30
C ILE A 107 -11.47 1.09 9.98
N ILE A 108 -10.75 1.65 8.99
CA ILE A 108 -10.49 0.99 7.71
C ILE A 108 -9.57 -0.22 7.91
N LEU A 109 -8.56 -0.11 8.77
CA LEU A 109 -7.66 -1.23 9.07
C LEU A 109 -8.35 -2.34 9.83
N ASP A 110 -9.17 -1.99 10.83
CA ASP A 110 -9.91 -2.98 11.60
C ASP A 110 -10.88 -3.75 10.69
N GLU A 111 -11.55 -3.06 9.77
CA GLU A 111 -12.40 -3.68 8.76
C GLU A 111 -11.61 -4.63 7.84
N LEU A 112 -10.47 -4.19 7.31
CA LEU A 112 -9.61 -5.00 6.45
C LEU A 112 -9.03 -6.24 7.16
N LEU A 113 -8.55 -6.08 8.40
CA LEU A 113 -8.00 -7.16 9.20
C LEU A 113 -9.08 -8.17 9.60
N HIS A 114 -10.30 -7.69 9.88
CA HIS A 114 -11.46 -8.54 10.12
C HIS A 114 -11.83 -9.35 8.87
N TYR A 115 -11.93 -8.69 7.72
CA TYR A 115 -12.18 -9.34 6.43
C TYR A 115 -11.14 -10.43 6.14
N TRP A 116 -9.85 -10.10 6.27
CA TRP A 116 -8.78 -11.05 6.01
C TRP A 116 -8.85 -12.26 6.95
N ARG A 117 -9.14 -12.06 8.24
CA ARG A 117 -9.36 -13.18 9.17
C ARG A 117 -10.46 -14.12 8.67
N GLY A 118 -11.55 -13.58 8.14
CA GLY A 118 -12.61 -14.38 7.51
C GLY A 118 -12.11 -15.19 6.31
N VAL A 119 -11.27 -14.60 5.46
CA VAL A 119 -10.67 -15.27 4.28
C VAL A 119 -9.73 -16.43 4.67
N LEU A 120 -9.10 -16.38 5.85
CA LEU A 120 -8.25 -17.46 6.34
C LEU A 120 -9.05 -18.65 6.89
N LEU A 121 -10.25 -18.39 7.40
CA LEU A 121 -11.12 -19.41 7.98
C LEU A 121 -12.04 -20.08 6.95
N ALA A 122 -12.05 -19.59 5.71
CA ALA A 122 -12.86 -20.06 4.59
C ALA A 122 -12.05 -20.90 3.58
#